data_AF-A0A954G8J8-F1
#
_entry.id   AF-A0A954G8J8-F1
#
_cell.length_a   1.000
_cell.length_b   1.000
_cell.length_c   1.000
_cell.angle_alpha   90.00
_cell.angle_beta   90.00
_cell.angle_gamma   90.00
#
_symmetry.space_group_name_H-M   'P 1'
#
loop_
_entity.id
_entity.type
_entity.pdbx_description
1 polymer ?
#
loop_
_entity_poly.entity_id
_entity_poly.type
_entity_poly.pdbx_seq_one_letter_code
_entity_poly.pdbx_strand_id
1 'polypeptide(L)'
;IEPFVWKELKRTLKNQSLEIQVPDQFSMFTQSAMQPESIPIKVRLVAFGEPLIYHLLYLHDEDFREIFRVKADFDDEQDRDQETALIYGRLIRQLSEKEGLLPFNAAAVAELVRVGSRLADHQKKVTSIFSHIGDVAREASFWA
;
A
#
# COMPACT_ATOMS: atom_id res chain seq x y z
N ILE A 1 8.21 17.01 -2.04
CA ILE A 1 8.67 16.08 -3.10
C ILE A 1 10.16 16.28 -3.21
N GLU A 2 10.96 15.26 -2.90
CA GLU A 2 12.40 15.37 -3.07
C GLU A 2 12.73 15.41 -4.57
N PRO A 3 13.45 16.44 -5.05
CA PRO A 3 13.83 16.54 -6.44
C PRO A 3 14.63 15.32 -6.90
N PHE A 4 14.50 14.94 -8.17
CA PHE A 4 15.29 13.92 -8.87
C PHE A 4 15.08 12.45 -8.46
N VAL A 5 14.51 12.15 -7.29
CA VAL A 5 14.33 10.76 -6.81
C VAL A 5 13.55 9.88 -7.80
N TRP A 6 12.45 10.39 -8.36
CA TRP A 6 11.62 9.64 -9.32
C TRP A 6 12.41 9.26 -10.59
N LYS A 7 13.20 10.20 -11.12
CA LYS A 7 14.02 9.98 -12.31
C LYS A 7 15.07 8.91 -12.06
N GLU A 8 15.78 9.01 -10.95
CA GLU A 8 16.84 8.06 -10.58
C GLU A 8 16.26 6.66 -10.31
N LEU A 9 15.13 6.57 -9.61
CA LEU A 9 14.43 5.30 -9.38
C LEU A 9 14.08 4.61 -10.71
N LYS A 10 13.45 5.35 -11.64
CA LYS A 10 13.06 4.79 -12.94
C LYS A 10 14.27 4.27 -13.71
N ARG A 11 15.35 5.05 -13.75
CA ARG A 11 16.59 4.65 -14.44
C ARG A 11 17.19 3.39 -13.82
N THR A 12 17.29 3.35 -12.50
CA THR A 12 17.84 2.19 -11.78
C THR A 12 17.03 0.93 -12.03
N LEU A 13 15.69 1.02 -12.07
CA LEU A 13 14.83 -0.12 -12.37
C LEU A 13 14.94 -0.58 -13.83
N LYS A 14 15.03 0.36 -14.79
CA LYS A 14 15.21 0.03 -16.20
C LYS A 14 16.55 -0.65 -16.48
N ASN A 15 17.63 -0.11 -15.89
CA ASN A 15 18.98 -0.60 -16.13
C ASN A 15 19.36 -1.80 -15.25
N GLN A 16 18.52 -2.15 -14.27
CA GLN A 16 18.83 -3.15 -13.24
C GLN A 16 20.18 -2.88 -12.56
N SER A 17 20.55 -1.60 -12.46
CA SER A 17 21.83 -1.17 -11.89
C SER A 17 21.67 0.16 -11.17
N LEU A 18 22.22 0.23 -9.97
CA LEU A 18 22.26 1.44 -9.16
C LEU A 18 23.58 2.17 -9.43
N GLU A 19 23.49 3.42 -9.86
CA GLU A 19 24.62 4.30 -10.08
C GLU A 19 24.54 5.46 -9.08
N ILE A 20 25.60 5.64 -8.29
CA ILE A 20 25.69 6.78 -7.37
C ILE A 20 26.18 7.98 -8.19
N GLN A 21 25.31 8.96 -8.38
CA GLN A 21 25.65 10.20 -9.08
C GLN A 21 25.88 11.35 -8.12
N VAL A 22 26.89 12.16 -8.43
CA VAL A 22 27.06 13.47 -7.79
C VAL A 22 26.02 14.42 -8.39
N PRO A 23 25.22 15.15 -7.59
CA PRO A 23 24.24 16.08 -8.13
C PRO A 23 24.91 17.10 -9.06
N ASP A 24 24.35 17.25 -10.27
CA ASP A 24 24.97 17.97 -11.39
C ASP A 24 25.36 19.43 -11.05
N GLN A 25 24.58 20.07 -10.19
CA GLN A 25 24.83 21.41 -9.64
C GLN A 25 26.14 21.56 -8.84
N PHE A 26 26.80 20.46 -8.45
CA PHE A 26 28.10 20.46 -7.78
C PHE A 26 29.24 19.88 -8.63
N SER A 27 28.94 19.39 -9.84
CA SER A 27 29.89 18.75 -10.76
C SER A 27 31.11 19.64 -11.07
N MET A 28 30.90 20.95 -11.26
CA MET A 28 31.97 21.92 -11.52
C MET A 28 32.90 22.16 -10.30
N PHE A 29 32.42 21.91 -9.08
CA PHE A 29 33.18 22.15 -7.84
C PHE A 29 33.88 20.90 -7.30
N THR A 30 33.60 19.72 -7.85
CA THR A 30 34.20 18.46 -7.43
C THR A 30 35.32 18.04 -8.39
N GLN A 31 36.54 18.51 -8.16
CA GLN A 31 37.71 18.16 -8.96
C GLN A 31 38.20 16.70 -8.81
N SER A 32 37.57 15.91 -7.93
CA SER A 32 37.91 14.48 -7.72
C SER A 32 36.67 13.72 -7.25
N ALA A 33 35.60 13.68 -8.05
CA ALA A 33 34.51 12.77 -7.76
C ALA A 33 34.92 11.37 -8.26
N MET A 34 35.40 10.51 -7.36
CA MET A 34 35.45 9.07 -7.63
C MET A 34 34.07 8.64 -8.12
N GLN A 35 33.98 8.11 -9.34
CA GLN A 35 32.72 7.59 -9.88
C GLN A 35 32.59 6.14 -9.42
N PRO A 36 31.64 5.83 -8.51
CA PRO A 36 31.52 4.49 -7.99
C PRO A 36 31.10 3.53 -9.11
N GLU A 37 31.57 2.28 -9.02
CA GLU A 37 31.10 1.23 -9.91
C GLU A 37 29.59 1.03 -9.73
N SER A 38 28.93 0.71 -10.85
CA SER A 38 27.49 0.46 -10.85
C SER A 38 27.19 -0.83 -10.08
N ILE A 39 26.18 -0.80 -9.20
CA ILE A 39 25.80 -1.94 -8.38
C ILE A 39 24.62 -2.65 -9.05
N PRO A 40 24.76 -3.90 -9.53
CA PRO A 40 23.63 -4.61 -10.13
C PRO A 40 22.54 -4.85 -9.08
N ILE A 41 21.28 -4.61 -9.44
CA ILE A 41 20.13 -4.78 -8.56
C ILE A 41 19.16 -5.84 -9.10
N LYS A 42 18.66 -6.67 -8.18
CA LYS A 42 17.61 -7.66 -8.47
C LYS A 42 16.50 -7.52 -7.45
N VAL A 43 15.61 -6.56 -7.69
CA VAL A 43 14.52 -6.20 -6.78
C VAL A 43 13.16 -6.31 -7.45
N ARG A 44 12.13 -6.53 -6.65
CA ARG A 44 10.73 -6.39 -7.05
C ARG A 44 10.18 -5.16 -6.36
N LEU A 45 9.71 -4.17 -7.13
CA LEU A 45 9.11 -2.97 -6.58
C LEU A 45 7.60 -3.13 -6.52
N VAL A 46 7.01 -2.83 -5.36
CA VAL A 46 5.57 -2.67 -5.17
C VAL A 46 5.34 -1.24 -4.73
N ALA A 47 4.54 -0.50 -5.51
CA ALA A 47 4.18 0.88 -5.20
C ALA A 47 2.72 0.95 -4.78
N PHE A 48 2.45 1.74 -3.75
CA PHE A 48 1.10 2.07 -3.28
C PHE A 48 0.86 3.55 -3.52
N GLY A 49 -0.35 3.90 -3.95
CA GLY A 49 -0.71 5.29 -4.22
C GLY A 49 -2.17 5.41 -4.60
N GLU A 50 -2.65 6.65 -4.61
CA GLU A 50 -4.02 6.95 -5.00
C GLU A 50 -4.25 6.66 -6.49
N PRO A 51 -5.48 6.25 -6.88
CA PRO A 51 -5.83 6.02 -8.27
C PRO A 51 -5.51 7.21 -9.16
N LEU A 52 -5.73 8.44 -8.71
CA LEU A 52 -5.44 9.64 -9.49
C LEU A 52 -3.96 9.73 -9.89
N ILE A 53 -3.05 9.48 -8.95
CA ILE A 53 -1.60 9.52 -9.20
C ILE A 53 -1.19 8.44 -10.20
N TYR A 54 -1.73 7.23 -10.07
CA TYR A 54 -1.51 6.16 -11.04
C TYR A 54 -1.90 6.61 -12.45
N HIS A 55 -3.09 7.18 -12.63
CA HIS A 55 -3.57 7.61 -13.94
C HIS A 55 -2.73 8.76 -14.51
N LEU A 56 -2.33 9.73 -13.68
CA LEU A 56 -1.45 10.82 -14.11
C LEU A 56 -0.09 10.28 -14.59
N LEU A 57 0.55 9.40 -13.83
CA LEU A 57 1.81 8.78 -14.23
C LEU A 57 1.64 7.92 -15.48
N TYR A 58 0.56 7.13 -15.55
CA TYR A 58 0.27 6.30 -16.71
C TYR A 58 0.09 7.13 -18.00
N LEU A 59 -0.53 8.31 -17.93
CA LEU A 59 -0.78 9.16 -19.09
C LEU A 59 0.42 10.03 -19.46
N HIS A 60 1.20 10.51 -18.48
CA HIS A 60 2.23 11.52 -18.70
C HIS A 60 3.67 11.00 -18.58
N ASP A 61 3.90 9.78 -18.11
CA ASP A 61 5.23 9.18 -17.96
C ASP A 61 5.33 7.89 -18.80
N GLU A 62 6.01 7.96 -19.94
CA GLU A 62 6.15 6.84 -20.87
C GLU A 62 6.88 5.65 -20.25
N ASP A 63 7.90 5.91 -19.43
CA ASP A 63 8.67 4.87 -18.75
C ASP A 63 7.84 4.14 -17.70
N PHE A 64 6.84 4.80 -17.12
CA PHE A 64 6.02 4.24 -16.04
C PHE A 64 5.34 2.94 -16.48
N ARG A 65 4.82 2.89 -17.71
CA ARG A 65 4.14 1.69 -18.23
C ARG A 65 5.09 0.51 -18.41
N GLU A 66 6.35 0.78 -18.75
CA GLU A 66 7.36 -0.26 -18.95
C GLU A 66 7.85 -0.85 -17.63
N ILE A 67 7.96 -0.01 -16.61
CA ILE A 67 8.44 -0.37 -15.28
C ILE A 67 7.32 -1.02 -14.44
N PHE A 68 6.14 -0.41 -14.41
CA PHE A 68 4.99 -0.85 -13.61
C PHE A 68 3.97 -1.59 -14.48
N ARG A 69 4.33 -2.80 -14.89
CA ARG A 69 3.52 -3.61 -15.83
C ARG A 69 2.28 -4.23 -15.22
N VAL A 70 2.28 -4.46 -13.91
CA VAL A 70 1.19 -5.12 -13.20
C VAL A 70 0.46 -4.07 -12.36
N LYS A 71 -0.82 -3.86 -12.68
CA LYS A 71 -1.75 -3.06 -11.88
C LYS A 71 -2.57 -3.99 -11.00
N ALA A 72 -2.62 -3.69 -9.71
CA ALA A 72 -3.51 -4.34 -8.75
C ALA A 72 -4.37 -3.26 -8.11
N ASP A 73 -5.63 -3.19 -8.53
CA ASP A 73 -6.60 -2.28 -7.92
C ASP A 73 -7.24 -2.95 -6.70
N PHE A 74 -7.49 -2.16 -5.67
CA PHE A 74 -8.27 -2.55 -4.52
C PHE A 74 -9.62 -1.83 -4.60
N ASP A 75 -10.69 -2.61 -4.49
CA ASP A 75 -12.04 -2.08 -4.32
C ASP A 75 -12.23 -1.67 -2.85
N ASP A 76 -12.93 -0.57 -2.60
CA ASP A 76 -13.23 -0.08 -1.26
C ASP A 76 -14.44 -0.79 -0.63
N GLU A 77 -15.19 -1.53 -1.44
CA GLU A 77 -16.37 -2.28 -1.04
C GLU A 77 -16.34 -3.74 -1.52
N GLN A 78 -17.04 -4.60 -0.79
CA GLN A 78 -17.26 -6.01 -1.13
C GLN A 78 -18.71 -6.39 -0.86
N ASP A 79 -19.20 -7.41 -1.56
CA ASP A 79 -20.53 -7.96 -1.30
C ASP A 79 -20.63 -8.51 0.12
N ARG A 80 -21.78 -8.27 0.75
CA ARG A 80 -22.07 -8.76 2.09
C ARG A 80 -22.63 -10.18 2.01
N ASP A 81 -21.74 -11.16 2.15
CA ASP A 81 -22.10 -12.57 2.20
C ASP A 81 -21.36 -13.32 3.32
N GLN A 82 -21.51 -14.65 3.33
CA GLN A 82 -20.87 -15.51 4.32
C GLN A 82 -19.35 -15.55 4.18
N GLU A 83 -18.82 -15.42 2.96
CA GLU A 83 -17.37 -15.42 2.72
C GLU A 83 -16.74 -14.17 3.32
N THR A 84 -17.34 -13.00 3.08
CA THR A 84 -16.86 -11.73 3.63
C THR A 84 -16.93 -11.72 5.15
N ALA A 85 -17.98 -12.31 5.76
CA ALA A 85 -18.05 -12.47 7.21
C ALA A 85 -16.90 -13.34 7.77
N LEU A 86 -16.51 -14.40 7.05
CA LEU A 86 -15.35 -15.23 7.42
C LEU A 86 -14.02 -14.47 7.26
N ILE A 87 -13.89 -13.63 6.23
CA ILE A 87 -12.72 -12.74 6.06
C ILE A 87 -12.58 -11.80 7.26
N TYR A 88 -13.68 -11.14 7.66
CA TYR A 88 -13.72 -10.30 8.85
C TYR A 88 -13.28 -11.07 10.10
N GLY A 89 -13.84 -12.27 10.32
CA GLY A 89 -13.46 -13.12 11.46
C GLY A 89 -11.97 -13.48 11.48
N ARG A 90 -11.40 -13.85 10.33
CA ARG A 90 -9.96 -14.16 10.20
C ARG A 90 -9.09 -12.94 10.48
N LEU A 91 -9.46 -11.78 9.93
CA LEU A 91 -8.70 -10.55 10.09
C LEU A 91 -8.68 -10.08 11.55
N ILE A 92 -9.84 -10.12 12.20
CA ILE A 92 -9.95 -9.76 13.63
C ILE A 92 -9.20 -10.76 14.50
N ARG A 93 -9.28 -12.05 14.20
CA ARG A 93 -8.48 -13.05 14.93
C ARG A 93 -6.99 -12.76 14.83
N GLN A 94 -6.50 -12.50 13.62
CA GLN A 94 -5.09 -12.16 13.39
C GLN A 94 -4.70 -10.87 14.11
N LEU A 95 -5.57 -9.87 14.11
CA LEU A 95 -5.37 -8.61 14.82
C LEU A 95 -5.29 -8.83 16.33
N SER A 96 -6.24 -9.57 16.91
CA SER A 96 -6.26 -9.91 18.33
C SER A 96 -4.99 -10.64 18.78
N GLU A 97 -4.51 -11.60 17.98
CA GLU A 97 -3.27 -12.32 18.28
C GLU A 97 -2.03 -11.43 18.18
N LYS A 98 -1.97 -10.56 17.17
CA LYS A 98 -0.83 -9.67 16.94
C LYS A 98 -0.74 -8.56 17.99
N GLU A 99 -1.87 -8.01 18.41
CA GLU A 99 -1.93 -6.82 19.27
C GLU A 99 -2.36 -7.13 20.71
N GLY A 100 -2.68 -8.40 21.02
CA GLY A 100 -3.09 -8.81 22.37
C GLY A 100 -4.50 -8.35 22.78
N LEU A 101 -5.42 -8.23 21.82
CA LEU A 101 -6.81 -7.82 22.09
C LEU A 101 -7.61 -8.94 22.76
N LEU A 102 -8.70 -8.57 23.45
CA LEU A 102 -9.68 -9.51 23.99
C LEU A 102 -10.29 -10.39 22.88
N PRO A 103 -10.71 -11.63 23.20
CA PRO A 103 -11.26 -12.54 22.20
C PRO A 103 -12.64 -12.08 21.70
N PHE A 104 -12.81 -12.06 20.39
CA PHE A 104 -14.08 -11.74 19.72
C PHE A 104 -14.90 -13.01 19.50
N ASN A 105 -16.14 -13.03 19.99
CA ASN A 105 -17.10 -14.10 19.70
C ASN A 105 -17.82 -13.86 18.35
N ALA A 106 -18.63 -14.81 17.92
CA ALA A 106 -19.34 -14.73 16.64
C ALA A 106 -20.29 -13.51 16.55
N ALA A 107 -20.91 -13.11 17.67
CA ALA A 107 -21.78 -11.93 17.71
C ALA A 107 -20.98 -10.62 17.54
N ALA A 108 -19.79 -10.53 18.16
CA ALA A 108 -18.90 -9.39 17.99
C ALA A 108 -18.44 -9.25 16.53
N VAL A 109 -18.08 -10.35 15.87
CA VAL A 109 -17.74 -10.34 14.44
C VAL A 109 -18.94 -9.91 13.59
N ALA A 110 -20.15 -10.41 13.88
CA ALA A 110 -21.36 -10.00 13.17
C ALA A 110 -21.65 -8.48 13.31
N GLU A 111 -21.40 -7.91 14.48
CA GLU A 111 -21.49 -6.47 14.70
C GLU A 111 -20.42 -5.69 13.93
N LEU A 112 -19.19 -6.18 13.85
CA LEU A 112 -18.14 -5.57 13.02
C LEU A 112 -18.51 -5.60 11.52
N VAL A 113 -19.10 -6.69 11.03
CA VAL A 113 -19.64 -6.77 9.65
C VAL A 113 -20.73 -5.74 9.44
N ARG A 114 -21.62 -5.54 10.42
CA ARG A 114 -22.68 -4.52 10.36
C ARG A 114 -22.10 -3.10 10.35
N VAL A 115 -21.07 -2.83 11.15
CA VAL A 115 -20.31 -1.57 11.10
C VAL A 115 -19.68 -1.39 9.73
N GLY A 116 -19.13 -2.45 9.14
CA GLY A 116 -18.60 -2.44 7.78
C GLY A 116 -19.61 -2.02 6.73
N SER A 117 -20.86 -2.48 6.83
CA SER A 117 -21.96 -2.00 5.95
C SER A 117 -22.30 -0.53 6.16
N ARG A 118 -22.21 -0.03 7.40
CA ARG A 118 -22.43 1.39 7.69
C ARG A 118 -21.32 2.26 7.09
N LEU A 119 -20.08 1.81 7.14
CA LEU A 119 -18.94 2.52 6.55
C LEU A 119 -18.99 2.54 5.03
N ALA A 120 -19.55 1.50 4.39
CA ALA A 120 -19.80 1.45 2.96
C ALA A 120 -21.11 2.16 2.54
N ASP A 121 -21.84 2.78 3.48
CA ASP A 121 -23.16 3.40 3.26
C ASP A 121 -24.14 2.54 2.42
N HIS A 122 -24.05 1.21 2.56
CA HIS A 122 -24.75 0.30 1.67
C HIS A 122 -25.15 -1.02 2.37
N GLN A 123 -26.43 -1.38 2.26
CA GLN A 123 -27.00 -2.51 3.02
C GLN A 123 -26.51 -3.89 2.57
N LYS A 124 -26.17 -4.05 1.28
CA LYS A 124 -25.72 -5.31 0.69
C LYS A 124 -24.21 -5.40 0.49
N LYS A 125 -23.48 -4.38 0.95
CA LYS A 125 -22.03 -4.33 0.84
C LYS A 125 -21.41 -4.06 2.20
N VAL A 126 -20.11 -4.27 2.31
CA VAL A 126 -19.29 -3.91 3.46
C VAL A 126 -18.00 -3.28 2.96
N THR A 127 -17.37 -2.45 3.79
CA THR A 127 -16.08 -1.89 3.44
C THR A 127 -14.99 -2.97 3.40
N SER A 128 -14.10 -2.84 2.42
CA SER A 128 -12.85 -3.60 2.29
C SER A 128 -11.68 -2.86 2.94
N ILE A 129 -11.90 -1.65 3.48
CA ILE A 129 -10.91 -0.86 4.21
C ILE A 129 -10.82 -1.40 5.64
N PHE A 130 -10.13 -2.53 5.79
CA PHE A 130 -10.07 -3.26 7.05
C PHE A 130 -9.40 -2.51 8.20
N SER A 131 -8.63 -1.45 7.93
CA SER A 131 -8.05 -0.59 8.98
C SER A 131 -9.12 0.04 9.86
N HIS A 132 -10.21 0.55 9.28
CA HIS A 132 -11.32 1.14 10.03
C HIS A 132 -12.00 0.11 10.93
N ILE A 133 -12.16 -1.13 10.46
CA ILE A 133 -12.74 -2.21 11.26
C ILE A 133 -11.79 -2.60 12.41
N GLY A 134 -10.49 -2.60 12.15
CA GLY A 134 -9.46 -2.80 13.17
C GLY A 134 -9.48 -1.72 14.25
N ASP A 135 -9.69 -0.45 13.88
CA ASP A 135 -9.82 0.65 14.84
C ASP A 135 -11.02 0.43 15.78
N VAL A 136 -12.19 0.10 15.23
CA VAL A 136 -13.39 -0.22 16.02
C VAL A 136 -13.16 -1.43 16.93
N ALA A 137 -12.45 -2.45 16.46
CA ALA A 137 -12.11 -3.61 17.29
C ALA A 137 -11.18 -3.25 18.46
N ARG A 138 -10.17 -2.39 18.23
CA ARG A 138 -9.28 -1.91 19.31
C ARG A 138 -10.06 -1.11 20.34
N GLU A 139 -10.93 -0.21 19.90
CA GLU A 139 -11.80 0.55 20.79
C GLU A 139 -12.67 -0.38 21.63
N ALA A 140 -13.36 -1.34 20.99
CA ALA A 140 -14.21 -2.30 21.69
C ALA A 140 -13.43 -3.13 22.73
N SER A 141 -12.20 -3.57 22.40
CA SER A 141 -11.35 -4.31 23.34
C SER A 141 -10.83 -3.45 24.49
N PHE A 142 -10.69 -2.13 24.30
CA PHE A 142 -10.25 -1.21 25.35
C PHE A 142 -11.35 -0.95 26.38
N TRP A 143 -12.62 -0.89 25.94
CA TRP A 143 -13.76 -0.58 26.79
C TRP A 143 -14.39 -1.78 27.51
N ALA A 144 -14.06 -3.01 27.10
CA ALA A 144 -14.68 -4.25 27.59
C ALA A 144 -14.12 -4.77 28.91
#